data_AF-A0A286YD68-F1
#
_entry.id   AF-A0A286YD68-F1
#
_cell.length_a   1.000
_cell.length_b   1.000
_cell.length_c   1.000
_cell.angle_alpha   90.00
_cell.angle_beta   90.00
_cell.angle_gamma   90.00
#
_symmetry.space_group_name_H-M   'P 1'
#
loop_
_entity.id
_entity.type
_entity.pdbx_description
1 polymer ?
#
loop_
_entity_poly.entity_id
_entity_poly.type
_entity_poly.pdbx_seq_one_letter_code
_entity_poly.pdbx_strand_id
1 'polypeptide(L)'
;MLFIFNFLFSPLPTPALICLLTFGTAIFLWLINRPQPVLPLIDLDNQSVGIEGGARRGAFQKNNDLILYYFSDAKTLYENFQRGLAVSDNGPCLGYRKPNQPYKWISYKQVSDRAEY
;
A
#
# COMPACT_ATOMS: atom_id res chain seq x y z
N MET A 1 -20.82 45.47 12.62
CA MET A 1 -21.45 44.23 12.12
C MET A 1 -21.59 44.25 10.60
N LEU A 2 -22.36 45.17 10.01
CA LEU A 2 -22.61 45.22 8.55
C LEU A 2 -21.35 45.25 7.65
N PHE A 3 -20.27 45.93 8.07
CA PHE A 3 -19.00 45.98 7.31
C PHE A 3 -18.32 44.61 7.18
N ILE A 4 -18.30 43.84 8.27
CA ILE A 4 -17.65 42.51 8.30
C ILE A 4 -18.43 41.55 7.41
N PHE A 5 -19.77 41.60 7.45
CA PHE A 5 -20.62 40.84 6.54
C PHE A 5 -20.36 41.23 5.08
N ASN A 6 -20.35 42.52 4.72
CA ASN A 6 -20.09 42.94 3.34
C ASN A 6 -18.69 42.55 2.83
N PHE A 7 -17.68 42.57 3.69
CA PHE A 7 -16.33 42.11 3.34
C PHE A 7 -16.30 40.59 3.12
N LEU A 8 -16.88 39.80 4.03
CA LEU A 8 -16.94 38.34 3.94
C LEU A 8 -17.77 37.82 2.76
N PHE A 9 -18.79 38.57 2.34
CA PHE A 9 -19.68 38.22 1.22
C PHE A 9 -19.36 38.98 -0.09
N SER A 10 -18.22 39.67 -0.15
CA SER A 10 -17.74 40.29 -1.39
C SER A 10 -17.20 39.22 -2.37
N PRO A 11 -17.40 39.36 -3.69
CA PRO A 11 -16.81 38.44 -4.66
C PRO A 11 -15.28 38.49 -4.56
N LEU A 12 -14.66 37.31 -4.47
CA LEU A 12 -13.21 37.19 -4.43
C LEU A 12 -12.59 37.86 -5.67
N PRO A 13 -11.48 38.62 -5.52
CA PRO A 13 -10.71 39.09 -6.65
C PRO A 13 -10.33 37.91 -7.55
N THR A 14 -10.37 38.12 -8.87
CA THR A 14 -10.03 37.08 -9.86
C THR A 14 -8.72 36.34 -9.55
N PRO A 15 -7.62 37.00 -9.12
CA PRO A 15 -6.39 36.30 -8.75
C PRO A 15 -6.57 35.33 -7.57
N ALA A 16 -7.37 35.72 -6.56
CA ALA A 16 -7.65 34.86 -5.40
C ALA A 16 -8.48 33.63 -5.80
N LEU A 17 -9.45 33.82 -6.71
CA LEU A 17 -10.26 32.73 -7.24
C LEU A 17 -9.41 31.73 -8.05
N ILE A 18 -8.51 32.24 -8.90
CA ILE A 18 -7.55 31.41 -9.64
C ILE A 18 -6.65 30.64 -8.67
N CYS A 19 -6.10 31.30 -7.64
CA CYS A 19 -5.26 30.63 -6.64
C CYS A 19 -5.98 29.50 -5.90
N LEU A 20 -7.23 29.70 -5.49
CA LEU A 20 -8.02 28.66 -4.83
C LEU A 20 -8.28 27.47 -5.76
N LEU A 21 -8.64 27.75 -7.02
CA LEU A 21 -8.88 26.70 -8.02
C LEU A 21 -7.60 25.91 -8.34
N THR A 22 -6.48 26.58 -8.56
CA THR A 22 -5.20 25.92 -8.87
C THR A 22 -4.73 25.08 -7.70
N PHE A 23 -4.80 25.61 -6.48
CA PHE A 23 -4.41 24.89 -5.26
C PHE A 23 -5.32 23.69 -4.98
N GLY A 24 -6.64 23.88 -5.08
CA GLY A 24 -7.61 22.79 -4.93
C GLY A 24 -7.41 21.69 -5.96
N THR A 25 -7.17 22.05 -7.23
CA THR A 25 -6.88 21.09 -8.30
C THR A 25 -5.58 20.34 -8.03
N ALA A 26 -4.52 21.02 -7.58
CA ALA A 26 -3.25 20.38 -7.25
C ALA A 26 -3.37 19.38 -6.09
N ILE A 27 -4.09 19.74 -5.02
CA ILE A 27 -4.36 18.83 -3.89
C ILE A 27 -5.18 17.63 -4.36
N PHE A 28 -6.22 17.87 -5.15
CA PHE A 28 -7.06 16.80 -5.67
C PHE A 28 -6.24 15.82 -6.52
N LEU A 29 -5.42 16.32 -7.44
CA LEU A 29 -4.52 15.50 -8.25
C LEU A 29 -3.50 14.74 -7.40
N TRP A 30 -2.98 15.34 -6.33
CA TRP A 30 -2.08 14.64 -5.41
C TRP A 30 -2.82 13.53 -4.63
N LEU A 31 -4.04 13.78 -4.16
CA LEU A 31 -4.84 12.80 -3.42
C LEU A 31 -5.23 11.59 -4.25
N ILE A 32 -5.49 11.75 -5.56
CA ILE A 32 -5.83 10.62 -6.43
C ILE A 32 -4.59 9.83 -6.90
N ASN A 33 -3.41 10.47 -6.96
CA ASN A 33 -2.18 9.84 -7.47
C ASN A 33 -1.21 9.38 -6.36
N ARG A 34 -1.42 9.78 -5.10
CA ARG A 34 -0.56 9.34 -3.99
C ARG A 34 -0.64 7.82 -3.82
N PRO A 35 0.49 7.16 -3.50
CA PRO A 35 0.46 5.75 -3.13
C PRO A 35 -0.40 5.56 -1.89
N GLN A 36 -1.19 4.48 -1.88
CA GLN A 36 -1.97 4.11 -0.71
C GLN A 36 -1.02 3.69 0.42
N PRO A 37 -1.24 4.15 1.66
CA PRO A 37 -0.49 3.66 2.80
C PRO A 37 -0.78 2.16 2.97
N VAL A 38 0.26 1.36 3.12
CA VAL A 38 0.12 -0.04 3.50
C VAL A 38 -0.13 -0.08 5.00
N LEU A 39 -1.33 -0.52 5.39
CA LEU A 39 -1.66 -0.73 6.79
C LEU A 39 -1.07 -2.07 7.23
N PRO A 40 -0.41 -2.14 8.40
CA PRO A 40 0.08 -3.41 8.90
C PRO A 40 -1.11 -4.32 9.20
N LEU A 41 -1.04 -5.58 8.74
CA LEU A 41 -2.06 -6.58 9.02
C LEU A 41 -2.10 -6.99 10.50
N ILE A 42 -1.06 -6.65 11.25
CA ILE A 42 -0.83 -7.05 12.64
C ILE A 42 -0.46 -5.82 13.43
N ASP A 43 -0.97 -5.72 14.66
CA ASP A 43 -0.53 -4.74 15.64
C ASP A 43 0.97 -4.89 15.89
N LEU A 44 1.74 -3.84 15.60
CA LEU A 44 3.19 -3.86 15.70
C LEU A 44 3.68 -3.97 17.15
N ASP A 45 2.86 -3.54 18.12
CA ASP A 45 3.15 -3.67 19.55
C ASP A 45 2.70 -5.04 20.11
N ASN A 46 1.95 -5.82 19.33
CA ASN A 46 1.42 -7.12 19.72
C ASN A 46 1.48 -8.16 18.58
N GLN A 47 2.70 -8.49 18.14
CA GLN A 47 2.93 -9.34 16.97
C GLN A 47 2.79 -10.85 17.23
N SER A 48 2.62 -11.28 18.47
CA SER A 48 2.54 -12.70 18.83
C SER A 48 1.76 -12.94 20.12
N VAL A 49 1.15 -14.11 20.24
CA VAL A 49 0.36 -14.53 21.41
C VAL A 49 1.08 -15.67 22.11
N GLY A 50 1.23 -15.59 23.43
CA GLY A 50 1.80 -16.68 24.23
C GLY A 50 0.89 -17.91 24.23
N ILE A 51 1.48 -19.09 24.13
CA ILE A 51 0.81 -20.38 24.26
C ILE A 51 1.47 -21.19 25.38
N GLU A 52 0.91 -22.37 25.68
CA GLU A 52 1.42 -23.26 26.72
C GLU A 52 2.91 -23.59 26.52
N GLY A 53 3.63 -23.76 27.62
CA GLY A 53 5.07 -24.09 27.60
C GLY A 53 5.99 -22.92 27.21
N GLY A 54 5.48 -21.69 27.18
CA GLY A 54 6.28 -20.48 26.88
C GLY A 54 6.54 -20.25 25.39
N ALA A 55 5.99 -21.09 24.51
CA ALA A 55 6.01 -20.87 23.08
C ALA A 55 5.07 -19.69 22.70
N ARG A 56 5.21 -19.20 21.46
CA ARG A 56 4.40 -18.09 20.94
C ARG A 56 3.90 -18.42 19.54
N ARG A 57 2.66 -18.06 19.27
CA ARG A 57 2.04 -18.17 17.94
C ARG A 57 1.88 -16.79 17.30
N GLY A 58 1.70 -16.76 15.98
CA GLY A 58 1.42 -15.52 15.26
C GLY A 58 0.10 -14.89 15.73
N ALA A 59 0.05 -13.56 15.81
CA ALA A 59 -1.14 -12.83 16.24
C ALA A 59 -2.38 -13.13 15.37
N PHE A 60 -2.18 -13.45 14.09
CA PHE A 60 -3.25 -13.71 13.12
C PHE A 60 -3.71 -15.18 13.07
N GLN A 61 -3.06 -16.06 13.83
CA GLN A 61 -3.39 -17.48 13.85
C GLN A 61 -4.69 -17.72 14.63
N LYS A 62 -5.60 -18.55 14.11
CA LYS A 62 -6.90 -18.82 14.78
C LYS A 62 -6.79 -19.81 15.93
N ASN A 63 -5.82 -20.72 15.86
CA ASN A 63 -5.59 -21.79 16.82
C ASN A 63 -4.08 -21.96 17.07
N ASN A 64 -3.67 -23.01 17.79
CA ASN A 64 -2.26 -23.31 18.06
C ASN A 64 -1.63 -24.24 17.00
N ASP A 65 -2.36 -24.58 15.94
CA ASP A 65 -1.91 -25.54 14.93
C ASP A 65 -0.92 -24.92 13.95
N LEU A 66 0.06 -25.69 13.48
CA LEU A 66 1.05 -25.21 12.52
C LEU A 66 0.37 -24.74 11.22
N ILE A 67 0.68 -23.51 10.79
CA ILE A 67 0.30 -23.02 9.46
C ILE A 67 1.19 -23.70 8.42
N LEU A 68 0.61 -24.59 7.61
CA LEU A 68 1.34 -25.29 6.55
C LEU A 68 1.38 -24.48 5.25
N TYR A 69 0.28 -23.80 4.92
CA TYR A 69 0.14 -22.98 3.71
C TYR A 69 -0.95 -21.92 3.92
N TYR A 70 -0.81 -20.77 3.26
CA TYR A 70 -1.83 -19.72 3.26
C TYR A 70 -2.93 -19.98 2.23
N PHE A 71 -2.58 -20.60 1.10
CA PHE A 71 -3.50 -20.92 0.02
C PHE A 71 -3.41 -22.40 -0.31
N SER A 72 -4.57 -23.06 -0.47
CA SER A 72 -4.62 -24.50 -0.71
C SER A 72 -4.04 -24.92 -2.06
N ASP A 73 -3.97 -24.00 -3.01
CA ASP A 73 -3.40 -24.14 -4.36
C ASP A 73 -1.92 -23.73 -4.44
N ALA A 74 -1.31 -23.26 -3.35
CA ALA A 74 0.09 -22.82 -3.33
C ALA A 74 0.82 -23.30 -2.08
N LYS A 75 1.39 -24.50 -2.17
CA LYS A 75 2.10 -25.19 -1.07
C LYS A 75 3.61 -25.12 -1.20
N THR A 76 4.12 -24.75 -2.37
CA THR A 76 5.54 -24.52 -2.64
C THR A 76 5.82 -23.04 -2.93
N LEU A 77 7.11 -22.66 -2.85
CA LEU A 77 7.54 -21.31 -3.23
C LEU A 77 7.24 -21.02 -4.71
N TYR A 78 7.42 -22.02 -5.58
CA TYR A 78 7.12 -21.87 -7.00
C TYR A 78 5.62 -21.66 -7.25
N GLU A 79 4.75 -22.44 -6.62
CA GLU A 79 3.30 -22.25 -6.75
C GLU A 79 2.84 -20.90 -6.19
N ASN A 80 3.45 -20.41 -5.10
CA ASN A 80 3.16 -19.07 -4.59
C ASN A 80 3.54 -17.98 -5.59
N PHE A 81 4.69 -18.13 -6.26
CA PHE A 81 5.11 -17.23 -7.34
C PHE A 81 4.13 -17.27 -8.53
N GLN A 82 3.75 -18.46 -8.99
CA GLN A 82 2.79 -18.64 -10.08
C GLN A 82 1.40 -18.06 -9.74
N ARG A 83 0.94 -18.25 -8.51
CA ARG A 83 -0.29 -17.63 -8.01
C ARG A 83 -0.19 -16.11 -8.04
N GLY A 84 0.92 -15.55 -7.56
CA GLY A 84 1.20 -14.10 -7.62
C GLY A 84 1.18 -13.56 -9.06
N LEU A 85 1.76 -14.29 -10.01
CA LEU A 85 1.70 -13.96 -11.43
C LEU A 85 0.25 -13.91 -11.94
N ALA A 86 -0.59 -14.86 -11.53
CA ALA A 86 -1.99 -14.94 -11.95
C ALA A 86 -2.89 -13.84 -11.35
N VAL A 87 -2.70 -13.47 -10.08
CA VAL A 87 -3.60 -12.53 -9.37
C VAL A 87 -3.13 -11.07 -9.37
N SER A 88 -1.89 -10.79 -9.76
CA SER A 88 -1.29 -9.45 -9.67
C SER A 88 -1.59 -8.53 -10.84
N ASP A 89 -2.22 -9.02 -11.91
CA ASP A 89 -2.37 -8.29 -13.19
C ASP A 89 -1.02 -7.73 -13.71
N ASN A 90 0.01 -8.59 -13.70
CA ASN A 90 1.39 -8.22 -14.03
C ASN A 90 1.94 -7.04 -13.19
N GLY A 91 1.53 -6.96 -11.93
CA GLY A 91 2.01 -5.96 -10.99
C GLY A 91 3.48 -6.12 -10.57
N PRO A 92 3.97 -5.26 -9.65
CA PRO A 92 5.30 -5.35 -9.05
C PRO A 92 5.55 -6.70 -8.37
N CYS A 93 6.69 -7.34 -8.66
CA CYS A 93 7.13 -8.59 -8.03
C CYS A 93 8.42 -8.39 -7.22
N LEU A 94 9.52 -7.98 -7.86
CA LEU A 94 10.81 -7.78 -7.20
C LEU A 94 11.20 -6.30 -7.21
N GLY A 95 11.54 -5.77 -6.03
CA GLY A 95 12.00 -4.40 -5.86
C GLY A 95 13.51 -4.31 -5.73
N TYR A 96 14.12 -3.32 -6.37
CA TYR A 96 15.54 -3.00 -6.18
C TYR A 96 15.73 -1.48 -6.11
N ARG A 97 16.76 -1.03 -5.38
CA ARG A 97 17.10 0.40 -5.32
C ARG A 97 18.60 0.60 -5.25
N LYS A 98 19.04 1.76 -5.73
CA LYS A 98 20.39 2.27 -5.47
C LYS A 98 20.37 3.13 -4.20
N PRO A 99 21.53 3.35 -3.55
CA PRO A 99 21.63 4.32 -2.45
C PRO A 99 20.99 5.66 -2.85
N ASN A 100 20.18 6.24 -1.95
CA ASN A 100 19.50 7.51 -2.14
C ASN A 100 18.56 7.61 -3.36
N GLN A 101 18.12 6.49 -3.94
CA GLN A 101 17.16 6.46 -5.03
C GLN A 101 15.86 5.72 -4.62
N PRO A 102 14.72 6.06 -5.25
CA PRO A 102 13.49 5.32 -5.05
C PRO A 102 13.62 3.86 -5.52
N TYR A 103 12.78 2.99 -4.98
CA TYR A 103 12.65 1.62 -5.49
C TYR A 103 12.18 1.60 -6.94
N LYS A 104 12.77 0.69 -7.70
CA LYS A 104 12.32 0.27 -9.01
C LYS A 104 11.79 -1.16 -8.90
N TRP A 105 10.76 -1.47 -9.67
CA TRP A 105 10.06 -2.74 -9.61
C TRP A 105 10.22 -3.50 -10.92
N ILE A 106 10.40 -4.81 -10.81
CA ILE A 106 10.37 -5.77 -11.90
C ILE A 106 9.00 -6.46 -11.81
N SER A 107 8.26 -6.53 -12.93
CA SER A 107 6.92 -7.11 -12.94
C SER A 107 6.96 -8.63 -12.79
N TYR A 108 5.85 -9.26 -12.35
CA TYR A 108 5.77 -10.72 -12.24
C TYR A 108 6.15 -11.44 -13.54
N LYS A 109 5.65 -10.96 -14.68
CA LYS A 109 5.97 -11.54 -15.99
C LYS A 109 7.47 -11.44 -16.30
N GLN A 110 8.07 -10.27 -16.10
CA GLN A 110 9.50 -10.06 -16.31
C GLN A 110 10.38 -10.96 -15.41
N VAL A 111 9.92 -11.27 -14.20
CA VAL A 111 10.62 -12.21 -13.31
C VAL A 111 10.49 -13.63 -13.85
N SER A 112 9.30 -14.07 -14.27
CA SER A 112 9.07 -15.40 -14.83
C SER A 112 9.94 -15.63 -16.07
N ASP A 113 9.88 -14.69 -17.02
CA ASP A 113 10.60 -14.76 -18.30
C ASP A 113 12.13 -14.88 -18.09
N ARG A 114 12.67 -14.31 -17.00
CA ARG A 114 14.10 -14.37 -16.65
C ARG A 114 14.49 -15.61 -15.87
N ALA A 115 13.56 -16.22 -15.15
CA ALA A 115 13.83 -17.38 -14.30
C ALA A 115 13.74 -18.71 -15.07
N GLU A 116 13.08 -18.70 -16.22
CA GLU A 116 12.94 -19.86 -17.11
C GLU A 116 14.16 -20.10 -18.03
N TYR A 117 15.16 -19.21 -17.97
CA TYR A 117 16.44 -19.27 -18.69
C TYR A 117 17.62 -19.47 -17.75
#